data_AF-A0A2E2QDQ8-F1
#
_entry.id   AF-A0A2E2QDQ8-F1
#
_cell.length_a   1.000
_cell.length_b   1.000
_cell.length_c   1.000
_cell.angle_alpha   90.00
_cell.angle_beta   90.00
_cell.angle_gamma   90.00
#
_symmetry.space_group_name_H-M   'P 1'
#
loop_
_entity.id
_entity.type
_entity.pdbx_description
1 polymer ?
#
loop_
_entity_poly.entity_id
_entity_poly.type
_entity_poly.pdbx_seq_one_letter_code
_entity_poly.pdbx_strand_id
1 'polypeptide(L)'
;MGEVPSQSMLSDLNTAPVAESDDHKANITKVFSADIVEGMLAEGLGEIKRSLDVLYHNPGNMEQHVNAAACRSIALGYVNDMLHFLEPYHDASLRPRHRGCRKVLVAMRKRLLGNAPIGVDGKPFAGFDLPQFGSDIVQFLTAFHRVLSVETSTADRNTELRWFCRGVKK
;
A
#
# COMPACT_ATOMS: atom_id res chain seq x y z
N MET A 1 30.66 43.21 68.80
CA MET A 1 31.77 43.62 67.93
C MET A 1 31.80 42.63 66.78
N GLY A 2 31.76 42.97 65.49
CA GLY A 2 31.57 44.21 64.73
C GLY A 2 30.85 43.80 63.43
N GLU A 3 29.92 44.62 62.94
CA GLU A 3 30.11 45.60 61.85
C GLU A 3 30.13 44.97 60.43
N VAL A 4 28.96 44.91 59.78
CA VAL A 4 28.44 45.70 58.62
C VAL A 4 28.96 45.25 57.23
N PRO A 5 28.24 45.56 56.11
CA PRO A 5 27.88 44.62 55.05
C PRO A 5 28.59 44.98 53.73
N SER A 6 28.22 44.39 52.58
CA SER A 6 28.10 45.09 51.28
C SER A 6 27.64 44.19 50.12
N GLN A 7 26.56 44.63 49.49
CA GLN A 7 26.28 44.77 48.05
C GLN A 7 26.62 43.60 47.09
N SER A 8 25.61 43.01 46.44
CA SER A 8 24.92 43.44 45.19
C SER A 8 25.62 42.94 43.92
N MET A 9 24.84 42.37 43.00
CA MET A 9 24.89 42.49 41.52
C MET A 9 23.99 41.35 40.99
N LEU A 10 22.73 41.64 40.66
CA LEU A 10 22.28 41.89 39.28
C LEU A 10 22.70 40.79 38.30
N SER A 11 21.74 39.98 37.88
CA SER A 11 21.46 39.83 36.44
C SER A 11 20.13 39.10 36.25
N ASP A 12 19.16 39.88 35.82
CA ASP A 12 17.92 39.42 35.22
C ASP A 12 18.23 38.39 34.12
N LEU A 13 17.84 37.14 34.36
CA LEU A 13 17.78 36.13 33.30
C LEU A 13 16.58 36.45 32.42
N ASN A 14 16.88 37.36 31.50
CA ASN A 14 16.19 37.66 30.26
C ASN A 14 15.76 36.35 29.59
N THR A 15 14.53 35.91 29.84
CA THR A 15 13.94 34.77 29.14
C THR A 15 13.50 35.29 27.78
N ALA A 16 14.40 35.20 26.81
CA ALA A 16 14.07 35.44 25.41
C ALA A 16 12.91 34.51 25.02
N PRO A 17 11.91 34.99 24.25
CA PRO A 17 10.93 34.09 23.67
C PRO A 17 11.66 33.15 22.73
N VAL A 18 11.63 31.85 23.04
CA VAL A 18 12.02 30.81 22.10
C VAL A 18 11.02 30.91 20.96
N ALA A 19 11.44 31.54 19.86
CA ALA A 19 10.72 31.45 18.61
C ALA A 19 10.70 29.96 18.24
N GLU A 20 9.52 29.34 18.39
CA GLU A 20 9.22 28.05 17.78
C GLU A 20 9.43 28.24 16.28
N SER A 21 10.57 27.78 15.78
CA SER A 21 10.83 27.75 14.36
C SER A 21 9.88 26.73 13.75
N ASP A 22 8.88 27.24 13.05
CA ASP A 22 8.03 26.57 12.07
C ASP A 22 8.90 25.80 11.07
N ASP A 23 9.34 24.58 11.41
CA ASP A 23 9.94 23.65 10.47
C ASP A 23 8.83 22.83 9.81
N HIS A 24 7.90 23.56 9.16
CA HIS A 24 7.07 23.01 8.10
C HIS A 24 7.99 22.66 6.93
N LYS A 25 8.75 21.56 7.05
CA LYS A 25 9.35 20.90 5.90
C LYS A 25 8.21 20.47 5.01
N ALA A 26 7.88 21.33 4.05
CA ALA A 26 7.01 21.02 2.94
C ALA A 26 7.52 19.71 2.35
N ASN A 27 6.79 18.63 2.62
CA ASN A 27 7.12 17.31 2.12
C ASN A 27 6.90 17.42 0.61
N ILE A 28 7.95 17.78 -0.15
CA ILE A 28 7.88 18.01 -1.58
C ILE A 28 7.40 16.71 -2.20
N THR A 29 6.11 16.67 -2.50
CA THR A 29 5.48 15.46 -2.97
C THR A 29 5.85 15.32 -4.43
N LYS A 30 6.77 14.40 -4.73
CA LYS A 30 7.32 14.23 -6.07
C LYS A 30 6.25 13.60 -6.98
N VAL A 31 5.65 14.44 -7.83
CA VAL A 31 4.68 14.01 -8.85
C VAL A 31 5.47 13.60 -10.09
N PHE A 32 5.30 12.36 -10.53
CA PHE A 32 5.95 11.78 -11.70
C PHE A 32 5.06 11.85 -12.94
N SER A 33 5.66 11.68 -14.11
CA SER A 33 4.92 11.62 -15.37
C SER A 33 4.03 10.37 -15.44
N ALA A 34 3.01 10.41 -16.30
CA ALA A 34 2.09 9.29 -16.47
C ALA A 34 2.79 7.99 -16.88
N ASP A 35 3.87 8.06 -17.65
CA ASP A 35 4.59 6.87 -18.11
C ASP A 35 5.42 6.23 -16.97
N ILE A 36 5.93 7.04 -16.04
CA ILE A 36 6.58 6.53 -14.81
C ILE A 36 5.55 5.85 -13.90
N VAL A 37 4.35 6.45 -13.76
CA VAL A 37 3.25 5.83 -13.01
C VAL A 37 2.87 4.48 -13.62
N GLU A 38 2.78 4.39 -14.95
CA GLU A 38 2.48 3.14 -15.66
C GLU A 38 3.55 2.08 -15.45
N GLY A 39 4.84 2.45 -15.58
CA GLY A 39 5.97 1.57 -15.33
C GLY A 39 5.99 1.01 -13.90
N MET A 40 5.75 1.87 -12.90
CA MET A 40 5.70 1.43 -11.50
C MET A 40 4.51 0.48 -11.24
N LEU A 41 3.33 0.75 -11.81
CA LEU A 41 2.17 -0.15 -11.67
C LEU A 41 2.45 -1.51 -12.33
N ALA A 42 3.11 -1.52 -13.48
CA ALA A 42 3.49 -2.75 -14.17
C ALA A 42 4.56 -3.54 -13.39
N GLU A 43 5.54 -2.85 -12.81
CA GLU A 43 6.58 -3.46 -11.98
C GLU A 43 5.99 -4.06 -10.70
N GLY A 44 5.13 -3.33 -9.99
CA GLY A 44 4.44 -3.84 -8.80
C GLY A 44 3.59 -5.08 -9.10
N LEU A 45 2.89 -5.12 -10.23
CA LEU A 45 2.19 -6.32 -10.68
C LEU A 45 3.15 -7.49 -10.94
N GLY A 46 4.28 -7.20 -11.60
CA GLY A 46 5.34 -8.17 -11.88
C GLY A 46 5.94 -8.77 -10.61
N GLU A 47 6.19 -7.96 -9.59
CA GLU A 47 6.73 -8.43 -8.30
C GLU A 47 5.76 -9.32 -7.54
N ILE A 48 4.47 -8.97 -7.54
CA ILE A 48 3.44 -9.84 -6.94
C ILE A 48 3.43 -11.18 -7.66
N LYS A 49 3.44 -11.20 -8.99
CA LYS A 49 3.47 -12.44 -9.79
C LYS A 49 4.73 -13.26 -9.52
N ARG A 50 5.91 -12.64 -9.54
CA ARG A 50 7.20 -13.30 -9.22
C ARG A 50 7.16 -13.93 -7.83
N SER A 51 6.64 -13.21 -6.84
CA SER A 51 6.51 -13.72 -5.47
C SER A 51 5.62 -14.96 -5.42
N LEU A 52 4.50 -14.95 -6.15
CA LEU A 52 3.62 -16.12 -6.25
C LEU A 52 4.29 -17.31 -6.95
N ASP A 53 5.04 -17.06 -8.03
CA ASP A 53 5.77 -18.11 -8.75
C ASP A 53 6.82 -18.79 -7.87
N VAL A 54 7.63 -18.00 -7.14
CA VAL A 54 8.66 -18.53 -6.25
C VAL A 54 8.02 -19.45 -5.21
N LEU A 55 6.89 -19.01 -4.65
CA LEU A 55 6.16 -19.74 -3.63
C LEU A 55 5.44 -20.99 -4.21
N TYR A 56 5.04 -20.96 -5.49
CA TYR A 56 4.49 -22.12 -6.19
C TYR A 56 5.55 -23.15 -6.58
N HIS A 57 6.70 -22.71 -7.10
CA HIS A 57 7.77 -23.57 -7.61
C HIS A 57 8.70 -24.11 -6.52
N ASN A 58 8.67 -23.54 -5.32
CA ASN A 58 9.47 -24.00 -4.18
C ASN A 58 8.62 -24.46 -2.98
N PRO A 59 7.74 -25.48 -3.13
CA PRO A 59 6.91 -25.97 -2.03
C PRO A 59 7.71 -26.79 -1.00
N GLY A 60 8.99 -27.06 -1.25
CA GLY A 60 9.75 -28.13 -0.61
C GLY A 60 9.96 -28.03 0.90
N ASN A 61 9.70 -26.88 1.53
CA ASN A 61 10.03 -26.66 2.95
C ASN A 61 8.93 -25.95 3.77
N MET A 62 7.73 -25.72 3.22
CA MET A 62 6.71 -24.91 3.91
C MET A 62 5.29 -25.47 3.74
N GLU A 63 4.53 -25.52 4.83
CA GLU A 63 3.11 -25.88 4.76
C GLU A 63 2.33 -24.92 3.86
N GLN A 64 1.36 -25.44 3.10
CA GLN A 64 0.59 -24.67 2.12
C GLN A 64 -0.07 -23.42 2.71
N HIS A 65 -0.60 -23.52 3.93
CA HIS A 65 -1.25 -22.40 4.62
C HIS A 65 -0.26 -21.30 5.02
N VAL A 66 0.94 -21.69 5.48
CA VAL A 66 2.02 -20.75 5.82
C VAL A 66 2.51 -20.07 4.55
N ASN A 67 2.69 -20.83 3.48
CA ASN A 67 3.10 -20.33 2.18
C ASN A 67 2.08 -19.31 1.63
N ALA A 68 0.80 -19.65 1.65
CA ALA A 68 -0.26 -18.76 1.20
C ALA A 68 -0.43 -17.50 2.08
N ALA A 69 -0.23 -17.63 3.39
CA ALA A 69 -0.22 -16.47 4.28
C ALA A 69 0.99 -15.54 4.01
N ALA A 70 2.15 -16.10 3.67
CA ALA A 70 3.31 -15.34 3.21
C ALA A 70 3.00 -14.65 1.87
N CYS A 71 2.46 -15.37 0.88
CA CYS A 71 2.00 -14.80 -0.40
C CYS A 71 1.06 -13.61 -0.17
N ARG A 72 0.06 -13.78 0.70
CA ARG A 72 -0.92 -12.74 1.04
C ARG A 72 -0.23 -11.51 1.61
N SER A 73 0.70 -11.70 2.55
CA SER A 73 1.39 -10.61 3.23
C SER A 73 2.28 -9.83 2.26
N ILE A 74 2.98 -10.53 1.37
CA ILE A 74 3.78 -9.93 0.31
C ILE A 74 2.90 -9.15 -0.67
N ALA A 75 1.80 -9.76 -1.15
CA ALA A 75 0.85 -9.10 -2.05
C ALA A 75 0.24 -7.85 -1.40
N LEU A 76 -0.07 -7.90 -0.10
CA LEU A 76 -0.58 -6.76 0.65
C LEU A 76 0.46 -5.64 0.76
N GLY A 77 1.74 -5.97 0.98
CA GLY A 77 2.84 -5.02 0.96
C GLY A 77 2.90 -4.24 -0.36
N TYR A 78 3.05 -4.94 -1.48
CA TYR A 78 3.10 -4.31 -2.80
C TYR A 78 1.83 -3.52 -3.16
N VAL A 79 0.65 -4.01 -2.77
CA VAL A 79 -0.60 -3.27 -2.96
C VAL A 79 -0.60 -1.96 -2.17
N ASN A 80 -0.14 -1.97 -0.93
CA ASN A 80 -0.05 -0.75 -0.11
C ASN A 80 1.00 0.21 -0.67
N ASP A 81 2.14 -0.28 -1.14
CA ASP A 81 3.20 0.55 -1.72
C ASP A 81 2.71 1.26 -2.99
N MET A 82 2.04 0.54 -3.89
CA MET A 82 1.44 1.14 -5.07
C MET A 82 0.35 2.16 -4.73
N LEU A 83 -0.45 1.90 -3.69
CA LEU A 83 -1.48 2.85 -3.23
C LEU A 83 -0.85 4.11 -2.63
N HIS A 84 0.18 3.97 -1.79
CA HIS A 84 0.90 5.07 -1.19
C HIS A 84 1.59 5.92 -2.27
N PHE A 85 2.21 5.29 -3.26
CA PHE A 85 2.78 6.02 -4.40
C PHE A 85 1.73 6.80 -5.18
N LEU A 86 0.52 6.25 -5.33
CA LEU A 86 -0.58 6.94 -6.00
C LEU A 86 -1.24 8.02 -5.14
N GLU A 87 -1.05 8.04 -3.82
CA GLU A 87 -1.68 8.97 -2.87
C GLU A 87 -1.56 10.46 -3.26
N PRO A 88 -0.41 10.96 -3.74
CA PRO A 88 -0.24 12.35 -4.15
C PRO A 88 -1.10 12.80 -5.32
N TYR A 89 -1.57 11.86 -6.14
CA TYR A 89 -2.20 12.20 -7.42
C TYR A 89 -3.70 12.39 -7.25
N HIS A 90 -4.18 13.59 -7.59
CA HIS A 90 -5.61 13.80 -7.75
C HIS A 90 -6.15 12.95 -8.92
N ASP A 91 -7.42 12.55 -8.88
CA ASP A 91 -8.00 11.72 -9.95
C ASP A 91 -7.91 12.39 -11.33
N ALA A 92 -8.00 13.73 -11.37
CA ALA A 92 -7.87 14.51 -12.62
C ALA A 92 -6.48 14.45 -13.26
N SER A 93 -5.41 14.24 -12.47
CA SER A 93 -4.03 14.15 -13.00
C SER A 93 -3.66 12.76 -13.48
N LEU A 94 -4.49 11.75 -13.20
CA LEU A 94 -4.27 10.37 -13.64
C LEU A 94 -4.90 10.10 -15.01
N ARG A 95 -4.30 9.21 -15.80
CA ARG A 95 -4.96 8.64 -16.97
C ARG A 95 -6.14 7.76 -16.53
N PRO A 96 -7.19 7.58 -17.37
CA PRO A 96 -8.33 6.71 -17.04
C PRO A 96 -7.92 5.31 -16.56
N ARG A 97 -6.88 4.72 -17.17
CA ARG A 97 -6.33 3.41 -16.79
C ARG A 97 -5.73 3.41 -15.38
N HIS A 98 -4.97 4.45 -15.01
CA HIS A 98 -4.36 4.54 -13.68
C HIS A 98 -5.42 4.70 -12.59
N ARG A 99 -6.47 5.49 -12.86
CA ARG A 99 -7.65 5.56 -11.96
C ARG A 99 -8.32 4.19 -11.82
N GLY A 100 -8.43 3.44 -12.91
CA GLY A 100 -8.90 2.07 -12.89
C GLY A 100 -8.03 1.18 -12.00
N CYS A 101 -6.71 1.22 -12.18
CA CYS A 101 -5.75 0.45 -11.39
C CYS A 101 -5.86 0.80 -9.89
N ARG A 102 -5.98 2.09 -9.54
CA ARG A 102 -6.24 2.53 -8.16
C ARG A 102 -7.47 1.86 -7.55
N LYS A 103 -8.59 1.78 -8.30
CA LYS A 103 -9.81 1.11 -7.84
C LYS A 103 -9.58 -0.38 -7.61
N VAL A 104 -8.87 -1.05 -8.52
CA VAL A 104 -8.51 -2.47 -8.39
C VAL A 104 -7.62 -2.69 -7.15
N LEU A 105 -6.62 -1.84 -6.91
CA LEU A 105 -5.76 -1.93 -5.72
C LEU A 105 -6.53 -1.76 -4.43
N VAL A 106 -7.43 -0.77 -4.35
CA VAL A 106 -8.28 -0.56 -3.16
C VAL A 106 -9.16 -1.79 -2.91
N ALA A 107 -9.77 -2.35 -3.96
CA ALA A 107 -10.59 -3.55 -3.84
C ALA A 107 -9.76 -4.77 -3.40
N MET A 108 -8.56 -4.94 -3.95
CA MET A 108 -7.68 -6.05 -3.58
C MET A 108 -7.16 -5.93 -2.14
N ARG A 109 -6.77 -4.73 -1.71
CA ARG A 109 -6.40 -4.45 -0.31
C ARG A 109 -7.51 -4.89 0.65
N LYS A 110 -8.77 -4.55 0.34
CA LYS A 110 -9.92 -4.96 1.14
C LYS A 110 -10.08 -6.48 1.20
N ARG A 111 -9.93 -7.18 0.06
CA ARG A 111 -10.01 -8.65 -0.01
C ARG A 111 -8.88 -9.32 0.79
N LEU A 112 -7.64 -8.84 0.64
CA LEU A 112 -6.48 -9.34 1.39
C LEU A 112 -6.62 -9.11 2.91
N LEU A 113 -7.15 -7.96 3.33
CA LEU A 113 -7.43 -7.70 4.75
C LEU A 113 -8.58 -8.58 5.26
N GLY A 114 -9.62 -8.80 4.45
CA GLY A 114 -10.75 -9.64 4.80
C GLY A 114 -10.41 -11.13 4.90
N ASN A 115 -9.41 -11.59 4.14
CA ASN A 115 -8.90 -12.96 4.20
C ASN A 115 -7.64 -13.08 5.08
N ALA A 116 -7.56 -12.28 6.14
CA ALA A 116 -6.46 -12.36 7.09
C ALA A 116 -6.67 -13.56 8.03
N PRO A 117 -5.64 -14.39 8.26
CA PRO A 117 -5.69 -15.36 9.35
C PRO A 117 -5.83 -14.63 10.68
N ILE A 118 -6.81 -15.01 11.49
CA ILE A 118 -6.90 -14.50 12.85
C ILE A 118 -5.99 -15.39 13.68
N GLY A 119 -4.79 -14.87 14.01
CA GLY A 119 -3.89 -15.53 14.95
C GLY A 119 -4.52 -15.49 16.34
N VAL A 120 -5.24 -16.54 16.71
CA VAL A 120 -5.72 -16.74 18.08
C VAL A 120 -4.94 -17.92 18.67
N ASP A 121 -4.19 -17.65 19.73
CA ASP A 121 -3.62 -18.64 20.66
C ASP A 121 -2.77 -19.75 20.04
N GLY A 122 -1.82 -19.40 19.16
CA GLY A 122 -0.83 -20.36 18.63
C GLY A 122 -1.43 -21.47 17.75
N LYS A 123 -2.70 -21.35 17.36
CA LYS A 123 -3.34 -22.26 16.41
C LYS A 123 -3.01 -21.87 14.97
N PRO A 124 -2.77 -22.83 14.07
CA PRO A 124 -2.48 -22.53 12.68
C PRO A 124 -3.67 -21.79 12.04
N PHE A 125 -3.46 -20.51 11.72
CA PHE A 125 -4.19 -19.75 10.70
C PHE A 125 -5.73 -19.94 10.68
N ALA A 126 -6.38 -19.96 11.86
CA ALA A 126 -7.82 -20.07 11.93
C ALA A 126 -8.47 -18.89 11.15
N GLY A 127 -9.30 -19.22 10.15
CA GLY A 127 -9.99 -18.24 9.31
C GLY A 127 -9.28 -17.83 8.01
N PHE A 128 -8.14 -18.42 7.66
CA PHE A 128 -7.56 -18.23 6.32
C PHE A 128 -8.24 -19.12 5.27
N ASP A 129 -9.00 -18.50 4.37
CA ASP A 129 -9.66 -19.20 3.27
C ASP A 129 -8.70 -19.28 2.06
N LEU A 130 -7.99 -20.39 1.96
CA LEU A 130 -7.03 -20.65 0.89
C LEU A 130 -7.68 -20.65 -0.52
N PRO A 131 -8.82 -21.35 -0.75
CA PRO A 131 -9.55 -21.24 -2.02
C PRO A 131 -9.93 -19.80 -2.39
N GLN A 132 -10.44 -19.02 -1.44
CA GLN A 132 -10.80 -17.63 -1.66
C GLN A 132 -9.57 -16.77 -2.00
N PHE A 133 -8.45 -16.98 -1.30
CA PHE A 133 -7.19 -16.29 -1.61
C PHE A 133 -6.73 -16.56 -3.04
N GLY A 134 -6.70 -17.84 -3.44
CA GLY A 134 -6.31 -18.25 -4.80
C GLY A 134 -7.21 -17.63 -5.87
N SER A 135 -8.52 -17.60 -5.61
CA SER A 135 -9.49 -16.95 -6.51
C SER A 135 -9.25 -15.44 -6.61
N ASP A 136 -9.07 -14.76 -5.47
CA ASP A 136 -8.87 -13.32 -5.40
C ASP A 136 -7.59 -12.88 -6.09
N ILE A 137 -6.48 -13.61 -5.90
CA ILE A 137 -5.19 -13.22 -6.49
C ILE A 137 -5.20 -13.38 -8.01
N VAL A 138 -5.78 -14.46 -8.54
CA VAL A 138 -5.89 -14.68 -9.99
C VAL A 138 -6.81 -13.62 -10.62
N GLN A 139 -7.96 -13.35 -10.00
CA GLN A 139 -8.86 -12.30 -10.46
C GLN A 139 -8.20 -10.92 -10.43
N PHE A 140 -7.42 -10.63 -9.38
CA PHE A 140 -6.68 -9.38 -9.24
C PHE A 140 -5.65 -9.21 -10.36
N LEU A 141 -4.77 -10.20 -10.57
CA LEU A 141 -3.74 -10.14 -11.60
C LEU A 141 -4.37 -9.94 -12.99
N THR A 142 -5.46 -10.67 -13.26
CA THR A 142 -6.21 -10.56 -14.53
C THR A 142 -6.82 -9.18 -14.72
N ALA A 143 -7.60 -8.71 -13.75
CA ALA A 143 -8.29 -7.43 -13.83
C ALA A 143 -7.29 -6.27 -13.91
N PHE A 144 -6.24 -6.30 -13.09
CA PHE A 144 -5.22 -5.27 -13.06
C PHE A 144 -4.46 -5.20 -14.39
N HIS A 145 -4.01 -6.35 -14.92
CA HIS A 145 -3.34 -6.42 -16.22
C HIS A 145 -4.22 -5.85 -17.35
N ARG A 146 -5.49 -6.27 -17.43
CA ARG A 146 -6.44 -5.78 -18.45
C ARG A 146 -6.73 -4.29 -18.32
N VAL A 147 -6.86 -3.78 -17.10
CA VAL A 147 -7.10 -2.35 -16.88
C VAL A 147 -5.88 -1.51 -17.25
N LEU A 148 -4.67 -1.98 -16.95
CA LEU A 148 -3.42 -1.29 -17.26
C LEU A 148 -3.08 -1.35 -18.76
N SER A 149 -3.36 -2.48 -19.43
CA SER A 149 -2.98 -2.73 -20.81
C SER A 149 -3.54 -1.69 -21.80
N VAL A 150 -2.67 -1.23 -22.69
CA VAL A 150 -3.01 -0.31 -23.79
C VAL A 150 -3.95 -0.98 -24.80
N GLU A 151 -3.84 -2.30 -24.97
CA GLU A 151 -4.55 -3.10 -25.97
C GLU A 151 -5.99 -3.43 -25.57
N THR A 152 -6.32 -3.35 -24.28
CA THR A 152 -7.68 -3.64 -23.81
C THR A 152 -8.62 -2.49 -24.17
N SER A 153 -9.78 -2.78 -24.76
CA SER A 153 -10.75 -1.74 -25.11
C SER A 153 -11.31 -1.05 -23.86
N THR A 154 -11.77 0.21 -23.97
CA THR A 154 -12.40 0.92 -22.85
C THR A 154 -13.63 0.18 -22.30
N ALA A 155 -14.40 -0.47 -23.16
CA ALA A 155 -15.56 -1.27 -22.76
C ALA A 155 -15.14 -2.47 -21.90
N ASP A 156 -14.10 -3.19 -22.33
CA ASP A 156 -13.58 -4.35 -21.60
C ASP A 156 -12.97 -3.94 -20.26
N ARG A 157 -12.19 -2.84 -20.22
CA ARG A 157 -11.66 -2.30 -18.96
C ARG A 157 -12.78 -2.00 -17.96
N ASN A 158 -13.88 -1.40 -18.42
CA ASN A 158 -15.03 -1.11 -17.57
C ASN A 158 -15.75 -2.38 -17.08
N THR A 159 -15.76 -3.44 -17.90
CA THR A 159 -16.30 -4.75 -17.51
C THR A 159 -15.44 -5.38 -16.42
N GLU A 160 -14.11 -5.41 -16.58
CA GLU A 160 -13.18 -5.90 -15.56
C GLU A 160 -13.30 -5.14 -14.23
N LEU A 161 -13.38 -3.80 -14.30
CA LEU A 161 -13.58 -2.96 -13.11
C LEU A 161 -14.89 -3.28 -12.40
N ARG A 162 -15.99 -3.49 -13.13
CA ARG A 162 -17.28 -3.85 -12.52
C ARG A 162 -17.22 -5.21 -11.86
N TRP A 163 -16.62 -6.21 -12.49
CA TRP A 163 -16.56 -7.56 -11.92
C TRP A 163 -15.67 -7.60 -10.69
N PHE A 164 -14.46 -7.09 -10.80
CA PHE A 164 -13.52 -7.14 -9.68
C PHE A 164 -13.94 -6.20 -8.54
N CYS A 165 -14.33 -4.96 -8.83
CA CYS A 165 -14.59 -3.99 -7.76
C CYS A 165 -16.01 -4.07 -7.18
N ARG A 166 -17.00 -4.59 -7.92
CA ARG A 166 -18.41 -4.63 -7.48
C ARG A 166 -18.96 -6.04 -7.29
N GLY A 167 -18.19 -7.08 -7.59
CA GLY A 167 -18.62 -8.46 -7.40
C GLY A 167 -19.74 -8.91 -8.35
N VAL A 168 -19.91 -8.24 -9.50
CA VAL A 168 -20.89 -8.65 -10.50
C VAL A 168 -20.38 -9.95 -11.14
N LYS A 169 -21.03 -11.08 -10.83
CA LYS A 169 -20.71 -12.38 -11.41
C LYS A 169 -21.08 -12.41 -12.90
N LYS A 170 -20.24 -13.07 -13.70
CA LYS A 170 -20.53 -13.47 -15.08
C LYS A 170 -21.66 -14.49 -15.13
#